data_AF-M2V794-F1
#
_entry.id   AF-M2V794-F1
#
_cell.length_a   1.000
_cell.length_b   1.000
_cell.length_c   1.000
_cell.angle_alpha   90.00
_cell.angle_beta   90.00
_cell.angle_gamma   90.00
#
_symmetry.space_group_name_H-M   'P 1'
#
loop_
_entity.id
_entity.type
_entity.pdbx_description
1 polymer ?
#
loop_
_entity_poly.entity_id
_entity_poly.type
_entity_poly.pdbx_seq_one_letter_code
_entity_poly.pdbx_strand_id
1 'polypeptide(L)'
;MRQLKEDNIKKLYKNDPYIREGIDAQIAIEASRHTKSKPSNIQYDEQGNIESIKASVVSGIKATEANQIELMKAIKDNIYKKYGVGSRA
;
A
#
# COMPACT_ATOMS: atom_id res chain seq x y z
N MET A 1 32.75 30.02 6.32
CA MET A 1 31.58 30.92 6.26
C MET A 1 30.52 30.54 5.21
N ARG A 2 30.88 29.90 4.09
CA ARG A 2 29.91 29.53 3.03
C ARG A 2 28.96 28.38 3.44
N GLN A 3 29.48 27.31 4.03
CA GLN A 3 28.70 26.16 4.51
C GLN A 3 27.66 26.54 5.57
N LEU A 4 28.01 27.45 6.49
CA LEU A 4 27.11 27.92 7.55
C LEU A 4 25.90 28.69 6.99
N LYS A 5 26.08 29.40 5.87
CA LYS A 5 24.99 30.08 5.16
C LYS A 5 24.09 29.06 4.46
N GLU A 6 24.67 28.07 3.81
CA GLU A 6 23.93 27.00 3.13
C GLU A 6 23.06 26.18 4.10
N ASP A 7 23.58 25.87 5.29
CA ASP A 7 22.83 25.14 6.33
C ASP A 7 21.70 25.96 6.94
N ASN A 8 21.89 27.27 7.11
CA ASN A 8 20.83 28.16 7.60
C ASN A 8 19.72 28.34 6.55
N ILE A 9 20.07 28.43 5.27
CA ILE A 9 19.10 28.51 4.18
C ILE A 9 18.27 27.22 4.09
N LYS A 10 18.92 26.04 4.21
CA LYS A 10 18.21 24.74 4.26
C LYS A 10 17.24 24.66 5.43
N LYS A 11 17.63 25.14 6.62
CA LYS A 11 16.74 25.19 7.79
C LYS A 11 15.55 26.12 7.57
N LEU A 12 15.76 27.27 6.93
CA LEU A 12 14.70 28.23 6.61
C LEU A 12 13.64 27.60 5.71
N TYR A 13 14.07 26.99 4.60
CA TYR A 13 13.15 26.36 3.64
C TYR A 13 12.43 25.13 4.20
N LYS A 14 13.06 24.38 5.12
CA LYS A 14 12.41 23.24 5.80
C LYS A 14 11.34 23.66 6.82
N ASN A 15 11.40 24.90 7.29
CA ASN A 15 10.47 25.46 8.26
C ASN A 15 9.35 26.29 7.62
N ASP A 16 9.44 26.56 6.32
CA ASP A 16 8.35 27.21 5.56
C ASP A 16 7.19 26.21 5.33
N PRO A 17 5.97 26.53 5.80
CA PRO A 17 4.81 25.66 5.64
C PRO A 17 4.49 25.31 4.18
N TYR A 18 4.64 26.25 3.25
CA TYR A 18 4.26 26.05 1.84
C TYR A 18 5.22 25.11 1.11
N ILE A 19 6.51 25.19 1.45
CA ILE A 19 7.53 24.32 0.87
C ILE A 19 7.43 22.92 1.47
N ARG A 20 7.11 22.82 2.77
CA ARG A 20 6.85 21.54 3.42
C ARG A 20 5.66 20.82 2.82
N GLU A 21 4.54 21.51 2.62
CA GLU A 21 3.35 20.93 1.99
C GLU A 21 3.64 20.43 0.57
N GLY A 22 4.41 21.18 -0.21
CA GLY A 22 4.84 20.76 -1.55
C GLY A 22 5.74 19.52 -1.54
N ILE A 23 6.68 19.43 -0.60
CA ILE A 23 7.55 18.25 -0.41
C ILE A 23 6.73 17.05 0.04
N ASP A 24 5.83 17.21 1.01
CA ASP A 24 4.98 16.14 1.53
C ASP A 24 4.01 15.63 0.45
N ALA A 25 3.46 16.52 -0.38
CA ALA A 25 2.63 16.16 -1.53
C ALA A 25 3.43 15.35 -2.58
N GLN A 26 4.67 15.74 -2.88
CA GLN A 26 5.53 14.97 -3.79
C GLN A 26 5.86 13.59 -3.22
N ILE A 27 6.20 13.50 -1.93
CA ILE A 27 6.46 12.23 -1.24
C ILE A 27 5.21 11.34 -1.28
N ALA A 28 4.02 11.90 -1.04
CA ALA A 28 2.77 11.14 -1.10
C ALA A 28 2.46 10.64 -2.53
N ILE A 29 2.71 11.45 -3.55
CA ILE A 29 2.55 11.07 -4.96
C ILE A 29 3.55 9.97 -5.33
N GLU A 30 4.82 10.09 -4.94
CA GLU A 30 5.84 9.06 -5.19
C GLU A 30 5.52 7.76 -4.44
N ALA A 31 5.07 7.84 -3.19
CA ALA A 31 4.61 6.69 -2.43
C ALA A 31 3.41 6.00 -3.09
N SER A 32 2.47 6.76 -3.66
CA SER A 32 1.34 6.19 -4.41
C SER A 32 1.75 5.54 -5.73
N ARG A 33 2.83 6.01 -6.37
CA ARG A 33 3.38 5.41 -7.60
C ARG A 33 4.10 4.08 -7.35
N HIS A 34 4.64 3.90 -6.14
CA HIS A 34 5.37 2.71 -5.72
C HIS A 34 4.52 1.71 -4.91
N THR A 35 3.21 1.60 -5.18
CA THR A 35 2.51 0.39 -4.78
C THR A 35 3.09 -0.76 -5.60
N LYS A 36 4.10 -1.44 -5.05
CA LYS A 36 4.59 -2.72 -5.56
C LYS A 36 3.35 -3.56 -5.83
N SER A 37 3.01 -3.74 -7.10
CA SER A 37 2.10 -4.78 -7.55
C SER A 37 2.78 -6.09 -7.23
N LYS A 38 2.75 -6.48 -5.96
CA LYS A 38 3.17 -7.80 -5.53
C LYS A 38 2.35 -8.76 -6.41
N PRO A 39 2.98 -9.72 -7.09
CA PRO A 39 2.25 -10.66 -7.92
C PRO A 39 1.35 -11.48 -7.00
N SER A 40 0.13 -10.98 -6.77
CA SER A 40 -0.85 -11.67 -5.97
C SER A 40 -1.35 -12.86 -6.75
N ASN A 41 -1.51 -13.97 -6.04
CA ASN A 41 -2.12 -15.18 -6.57
C ASN A 41 -3.63 -15.03 -6.73
N ILE A 42 -4.21 -13.90 -6.32
CA ILE A 42 -5.64 -13.60 -6.28
C ILE A 42 -6.00 -12.69 -7.46
N GLN A 43 -7.08 -13.01 -8.15
CA GLN A 43 -7.66 -12.19 -9.21
C GLN A 43 -8.93 -11.51 -8.70
N TYR A 44 -9.13 -10.26 -9.12
CA TYR A 44 -10.26 -9.45 -8.71
C TYR A 44 -11.09 -9.03 -9.94
N ASP A 45 -12.41 -8.97 -9.76
CA ASP A 45 -13.35 -8.43 -10.74
C ASP A 45 -13.27 -6.89 -10.82
N GLU A 46 -14.00 -6.29 -11.77
CA GLU A 46 -14.05 -4.83 -11.95
C GLU A 46 -14.61 -4.07 -10.73
N GLN A 47 -15.39 -4.75 -9.90
CA GLN A 47 -15.93 -4.21 -8.66
C GLN A 47 -14.98 -4.43 -7.48
N GLY A 48 -13.81 -5.04 -7.69
CA GLY A 48 -12.80 -5.35 -6.69
C GLY A 48 -13.22 -6.46 -5.72
N ASN A 49 -13.99 -7.44 -6.18
CA ASN A 49 -14.25 -8.69 -5.47
C ASN A 49 -13.33 -9.80 -5.95
N ILE A 50 -13.13 -10.82 -5.13
CA ILE A 50 -12.35 -12.00 -5.53
C ILE A 50 -13.14 -12.78 -6.58
N GLU A 51 -12.51 -12.99 -7.74
CA GLU A 51 -13.05 -13.80 -8.83
C GLU A 51 -12.42 -15.19 -8.86
N SER A 52 -11.08 -15.27 -8.78
CA SER A 52 -10.36 -16.54 -8.87
C SER A 52 -8.97 -16.52 -8.21
N ILE A 53 -8.35 -17.69 -8.10
CA ILE A 53 -6.94 -17.85 -7.71
C ILE A 53 -6.13 -18.48 -8.85
N LYS A 54 -4.93 -17.95 -9.13
CA LYS A 54 -4.07 -18.40 -10.26
C LYS A 54 -3.48 -19.80 -10.05
N ALA A 55 -3.29 -20.21 -8.81
CA ALA A 55 -2.76 -21.52 -8.45
C ALA A 55 -3.29 -21.97 -7.09
N SER A 56 -3.38 -23.28 -6.88
CA SER A 56 -3.78 -23.84 -5.59
C SER A 56 -2.83 -23.39 -4.48
N VAL A 57 -3.41 -22.87 -3.39
CA VAL A 57 -2.70 -22.55 -2.14
C VAL A 57 -2.90 -23.63 -1.07
N VAL A 58 -3.70 -24.67 -1.37
CA VAL A 58 -3.98 -25.79 -0.47
C VAL A 58 -3.08 -26.98 -0.77
N SER A 59 -2.66 -27.14 -2.03
CA SER A 59 -1.83 -28.24 -2.49
C SER A 59 -0.76 -27.78 -3.49
N GLY A 60 0.41 -28.42 -3.45
CA GLY A 60 1.52 -28.17 -4.37
C GLY A 60 2.54 -27.13 -3.88
N ILE A 61 3.45 -26.72 -4.78
CA ILE A 61 4.61 -25.86 -4.46
C ILE A 61 4.20 -24.46 -3.94
N LYS A 62 3.00 -24.01 -4.30
CA LYS A 62 2.45 -22.71 -3.90
C LYS A 62 1.58 -22.77 -2.63
N ALA A 63 1.45 -23.95 -2.00
CA ALA A 63 0.82 -24.12 -0.69
C ALA A 63 1.76 -23.68 0.44
N THR A 64 2.18 -22.42 0.41
CA THR A 64 2.95 -21.80 1.47
C THR A 64 2.02 -21.10 2.44
N GLU A 65 2.40 -21.05 3.72
CA GLU A 65 1.66 -20.37 4.77
C GLU A 65 1.38 -18.90 4.40
N ALA A 66 2.36 -18.22 3.81
CA ALA A 66 2.20 -16.84 3.33
C ALA A 66 1.08 -16.68 2.30
N ASN A 67 0.97 -17.59 1.34
CA ASN A 67 -0.08 -17.54 0.31
C ASN A 67 -1.45 -17.90 0.89
N GLN A 68 -1.50 -18.78 1.89
CA GLN A 68 -2.74 -19.13 2.59
C GLN A 68 -3.25 -17.96 3.43
N ILE A 69 -2.38 -17.29 4.17
CA ILE A 69 -2.71 -16.09 4.95
C ILE A 69 -3.17 -14.96 4.02
N GLU A 70 -2.52 -14.76 2.88
CA GLU A 70 -2.92 -13.76 1.88
C GLU A 70 -4.33 -14.04 1.35
N LEU A 71 -4.64 -15.30 1.02
CA LEU A 71 -5.97 -15.70 0.58
C LEU A 71 -7.02 -15.49 1.68
N MET A 72 -6.75 -15.93 2.91
CA MET A 72 -7.68 -15.77 4.03
C MET A 72 -7.98 -14.30 4.30
N LYS A 73 -6.95 -13.44 4.28
CA LYS A 73 -7.12 -11.99 4.45
C LYS A 73 -7.98 -11.41 3.34
N ALA A 74 -7.72 -11.76 2.09
CA ALA A 74 -8.51 -11.27 0.96
C ALA A 74 -9.97 -11.73 1.05
N ILE A 75 -10.23 -13.00 1.43
CA ILE A 75 -11.60 -13.52 1.62
C ILE A 75 -12.30 -12.72 2.71
N LYS A 76 -11.61 -12.49 3.84
CA LYS A 76 -12.13 -11.71 4.95
C LYS A 76 -12.51 -10.30 4.50
N ASP A 77 -11.62 -9.62 3.79
CA ASP A 77 -11.85 -8.27 3.26
C ASP A 77 -12.99 -8.26 2.23
N ASN A 78 -13.11 -9.30 1.40
CA ASN A 78 -14.21 -9.45 0.45
C ASN A 78 -15.57 -9.59 1.15
N ILE A 79 -15.64 -10.45 2.17
CA ILE A 79 -16.85 -10.64 2.98
C ILE A 79 -17.22 -9.32 3.67
N TYR A 80 -16.25 -8.63 4.26
CA TYR A 80 -16.51 -7.34 4.90
C TYR A 80 -17.03 -6.29 3.92
N LYS A 81 -16.47 -6.24 2.72
CA LYS A 81 -16.94 -5.34 1.66
C LYS A 81 -18.36 -5.69 1.20
N LYS A 82 -18.67 -6.97 0.99
CA LYS A 82 -19.99 -7.41 0.51
C LYS A 82 -21.10 -7.28 1.54
N TYR A 83 -20.80 -7.57 2.80
CA TYR A 83 -21.81 -7.65 3.86
C TYR A 83 -21.79 -6.45 4.81
N GLY A 84 -20.90 -5.48 4.61
CA GLY A 84 -20.83 -4.26 5.44
C GLY A 84 -20.56 -4.53 6.92
N VAL A 85 -20.04 -5.71 7.27
CA VAL A 85 -19.80 -6.13 8.65
C VAL A 85 -18.49 -5.47 9.13
N GLY A 86 -18.47 -4.15 9.23
CA GLY A 86 -17.29 -3.42 9.67
C GLY A 86 -16.76 -4.00 10.99
N SER A 87 -15.49 -4.41 10.98
CA SER A 87 -14.71 -4.50 12.21
C SER A 87 -14.74 -3.11 12.84
N ARG A 88 -15.61 -2.91 13.81
CA ARG A 88 -15.47 -1.81 14.76
C ARG A 88 -14.17 -2.08 15.52
N ALA A 89 -13.20 -1.18 15.31
CA ALA A 89 -12.00 -0.90 16.11
C ALA A 89 -11.17 -2.12 16.55
#